data_AF-A0AA88J4U7-F1
#
_entry.id   AF-A0AA88J4U7-F1
#
_cell.length_a   1.000
_cell.length_b   1.000
_cell.length_c   1.000
_cell.angle_alpha   90.00
_cell.angle_beta   90.00
_cell.angle_gamma   90.00
#
_symmetry.space_group_name_H-M   'P 1'
#
loop_
_entity.id
_entity.type
_entity.pdbx_description
1 polymer ?
#
loop_
_entity_poly.entity_id
_entity_poly.type
_entity_poly.pdbx_seq_one_letter_code
_entity_poly.pdbx_strand_id
1 'polypeptide(L)' 'MKQKVVIEVQMKCKKCRSKALEIAVAKDGVISVALKGETKNRIEVIGEGIVDAAGLAETLRKKVGFADLMSVEEVKEKSS' A
#
# COMPACT_ATOMS: atom_id res chain seq x y z
N MET A 1 -6.12 -4.79 -16.16
CA MET A 1 -6.93 -4.68 -14.93
C MET A 1 -6.07 -4.00 -13.88
N LYS A 2 -6.55 -2.92 -13.28
CA LYS A 2 -5.83 -2.19 -12.23
C LYS A 2 -6.42 -2.55 -10.87
N GLN A 3 -5.59 -2.59 -9.84
CA GLN A 3 -6.02 -2.86 -8.47
C GLN A 3 -5.60 -1.71 -7.56
N LYS A 4 -6.49 -1.33 -6.64
CA LYS A 4 -6.22 -0.42 -5.55
C LYS A 4 -6.21 -1.21 -4.25
N VAL A 5 -5.10 -1.10 -3.54
CA VAL A 5 -4.90 -1.74 -2.23
C VAL A 5 -4.70 -0.64 -1.19
N VAL A 6 -5.42 -0.73 -0.09
CA VAL A 6 -5.28 0.20 1.04
C VAL A 6 -4.81 -0.57 2.27
N ILE A 7 -3.66 -0.17 2.81
CA ILE A 7 -3.07 -0.78 4.00
C ILE A 7 -2.87 0.29 5.05
N GLU A 8 -3.46 0.11 6.23
CA GLU A 8 -3.16 0.96 7.38
C GLU A 8 -1.90 0.45 8.07
N VAL A 9 -0.97 1.33 8.43
CA VAL A 9 0.29 0.97 9.08
C VAL A 9 0.56 1.93 10.24
N GLN A 10 0.89 1.38 11.39
CA GLN A 10 1.26 2.15 12.57
C GLN A 10 2.70 2.67 12.45
N MET A 11 2.85 3.83 11.80
CA MET A 11 4.15 4.47 11.57
C MET A 11 4.44 5.53 12.63
N LYS A 12 5.30 5.21 13.61
CA LYS A 12 5.63 6.13 14.72
C LYS A 12 6.63 7.25 14.36
N CYS A 13 7.30 7.16 13.21
CA CYS A 13 8.43 8.04 12.88
C CYS A 13 8.52 8.40 11.38
N LYS A 14 9.18 9.51 11.04
CA LYS A 14 9.37 9.91 9.62
C LYS A 14 10.15 8.88 8.82
N LYS A 15 11.23 8.31 9.40
CA LYS A 15 12.01 7.21 8.78
C LYS A 15 11.15 5.97 8.51
N CYS A 16 10.20 5.68 9.41
CA CYS A 16 9.27 4.57 9.30
C CYS A 16 8.34 4.76 8.09
N ARG A 17 7.89 6.00 7.84
CA ARG A 17 7.06 6.37 6.68
C ARG A 17 7.82 6.19 5.37
N SER A 18 9.05 6.70 5.29
CA SER A 18 9.88 6.54 4.10
C SER A 18 10.10 5.06 3.78
N LYS A 19 10.48 4.26 4.79
CA LYS A 19 10.70 2.81 4.62
C LYS A 19 9.45 2.06 4.17
N ALA A 20 8.28 2.45 4.67
CA ALA A 20 7.02 1.83 4.28
C ALA A 20 6.67 2.12 2.81
N LEU A 21 6.91 3.35 2.35
CA LEU A 21 6.74 3.73 0.95
C LEU A 21 7.75 3.02 0.04
N GLU A 22 9.01 2.89 0.46
CA GLU A 22 10.03 2.14 -0.26
C GLU A 22 9.64 0.66 -0.42
N ILE A 23 9.11 0.03 0.63
CA ILE A 23 8.61 -1.35 0.56
C ILE A 23 7.43 -1.46 -0.41
N ALA A 24 6.51 -0.49 -0.36
CA ALA A 24 5.33 -0.49 -1.22
C ALA A 24 5.70 -0.28 -2.70
N VAL A 25 6.63 0.63 -3.02
CA VAL A 25 7.03 0.88 -4.42
C VAL A 25 7.91 -0.23 -4.98
N ALA A 26 8.64 -0.95 -4.12
CA ALA A 26 9.49 -2.07 -4.55
C ALA A 26 8.72 -3.36 -4.86
N LYS A 27 7.40 -3.41 -4.62
CA LYS A 27 6.58 -4.56 -4.98
C LYS A 27 6.29 -4.58 -6.48
N ASP A 28 6.34 -5.77 -7.05
CA ASP A 28 6.06 -5.99 -8.47
C ASP A 28 4.61 -5.62 -8.81
N GLY A 29 4.41 -5.09 -10.01
CA GLY A 29 3.10 -4.62 -10.47
C GLY A 29 2.62 -3.30 -9.88
N VAL A 30 3.38 -2.63 -9.00
CA VAL A 30 2.99 -1.33 -8.43
C VAL A 30 3.27 -0.19 -9.43
N ILE A 31 2.24 0.60 -9.72
CA ILE A 31 2.32 1.80 -10.57
C ILE A 31 2.49 3.06 -9.72
N SER A 32 1.75 3.13 -8.60
CA SER A 32 1.68 4.34 -7.79
C SER A 32 1.47 4.00 -6.33
N VAL A 33 2.06 4.81 -5.46
CA VAL A 33 1.91 4.71 -4.00
C VAL A 33 1.64 6.10 -3.45
N ALA A 34 0.65 6.22 -2.57
CA ALA A 34 0.33 7.45 -1.87
C ALA A 34 0.15 7.21 -0.38
N LEU A 35 0.63 8.15 0.43
CA LEU A 35 0.37 8.17 1.87
C LEU A 35 -0.87 9.04 2.16
N LYS A 36 -1.89 8.45 2.75
CA LYS A 36 -3.20 9.03 3.07
C LYS A 36 -3.55 8.85 4.56
N GLY A 37 -4.73 9.34 4.93
CA GLY A 37 -5.22 9.40 6.31
C GLY A 37 -4.79 10.69 7.00
N GLU A 38 -5.60 11.19 7.93
CA GLU A 38 -5.32 12.43 8.68
C GLU A 38 -3.97 12.38 9.39
N THR A 39 -3.58 11.20 9.90
CA THR A 39 -2.31 10.99 10.60
C THR A 39 -1.20 10.45 9.68
N LYS A 40 -1.44 10.37 8.37
CA LYS A 40 -0.54 9.80 7.36
C LYS A 40 -0.11 8.37 7.70
N ASN A 41 -1.10 7.55 8.05
CA ASN A 41 -0.96 6.17 8.49
C ASN A 41 -1.49 5.15 7.46
N ARG A 42 -2.06 5.59 6.33
CA ARG A 42 -2.60 4.69 5.30
C ARG A 42 -1.76 4.75 4.04
N ILE A 43 -1.37 3.61 3.51
CA ILE A 43 -0.70 3.49 2.22
C ILE A 43 -1.74 3.04 1.21
N GLU A 44 -2.00 3.87 0.21
CA GLU A 44 -2.74 3.49 -0.98
C GLU A 44 -1.75 3.06 -2.05
N VAL A 45 -1.92 1.86 -2.59
CA VAL A 45 -1.12 1.30 -3.67
C VAL A 45 -2.03 1.07 -4.86
N ILE A 46 -1.63 1.60 -6.02
CA ILE A 46 -2.26 1.30 -7.30
C ILE A 46 -1.29 0.44 -8.08
N GLY A 47 -1.73 -0.74 -8.52
CA GLY A 47 -0.94 -1.62 -9.37
C GLY A 47 -1.68 -2.05 -10.62
N GLU A 48 -0.90 -2.50 -11.60
CA GLU A 48 -1.37 -3.10 -12.85
C GLU A 48 -1.17 -4.61 -12.78
N GLY A 49 -2.22 -5.38 -13.05
CA GLY A 49 -2.18 -6.83 -12.88
C GLY A 49 -2.38 -7.26 -11.42
N ILE A 50 -1.73 -8.35 -11.03
CA ILE A 50 -1.93 -8.99 -9.72
C ILE A 50 -1.01 -8.31 -8.70
N VAL A 51 -1.60 -7.58 -7.75
CA VAL A 51 -0.87 -7.01 -6.61
C VAL A 51 -1.00 -7.95 -5.41
N ASP A 52 0.13 -8.48 -4.92
CA ASP A 52 0.19 -9.29 -3.70
C ASP A 52 -0.02 -8.43 -2.45
N ALA A 53 -1.29 -8.11 -2.19
CA ALA A 53 -1.72 -7.28 -1.06
C ALA A 53 -1.38 -7.94 0.30
N ALA A 54 -1.54 -9.26 0.40
CA ALA A 54 -1.27 -10.02 1.61
C ALA A 54 0.23 -10.03 1.95
N GLY A 55 1.10 -10.33 0.98
CA GLY A 55 2.54 -10.31 1.19
C GLY A 55 3.10 -8.90 1.36
N LEU A 56 2.48 -7.87 0.77
CA LEU A 56 2.81 -6.48 1.08
C LEU A 56 2.49 -6.14 2.54
N ALA A 57 1.28 -6.47 3.01
CA ALA A 57 0.88 -6.26 4.40
C ALA A 57 1.78 -7.02 5.38
N GLU A 58 2.14 -8.26 5.05
CA GLU A 58 3.07 -9.07 5.84
C GLU A 58 4.47 -8.43 5.92
N THR A 59 4.99 -7.96 4.80
CA THR A 59 6.31 -7.31 4.76
C THR A 59 6.33 -6.04 5.60
N LEU A 60 5.25 -5.26 5.56
CA LEU A 60 5.09 -4.06 6.39
C LEU A 60 5.01 -4.41 7.89
N ARG A 61 4.24 -5.46 8.26
CA ARG A 61 4.21 -6.01 9.64
C ARG A 61 5.59 -6.35 10.16
N LYS A 62 6.41 -7.00 9.32
CA LYS A 62 7.76 -7.45 9.69
C LYS A 62 8.79 -6.31 9.78
N LYS A 63 8.73 -5.33 8.86
CA LYS A 63 9.82 -4.35 8.67
C LYS A 63 9.55 -2.94 9.20
N VAL A 64 8.27 -2.58 9.41
CA VAL A 64 7.85 -1.22 9.77
C VAL A 64 7.10 -1.21 11.10
N GLY A 65 6.11 -2.09 11.26
CA GLY A 65 5.24 -2.15 12.43
C GLY A 65 3.87 -2.71 12.06
N PHE A 66 2.93 -2.73 13.01
CA PHE A 66 1.58 -3.23 12.78
C PHE A 66 0.98 -2.63 11.50
N ALA A 67 0.57 -3.52 10.60
CA ALA A 67 -0.10 -3.15 9.36
C ALA A 67 -1.38 -3.97 9.22
N ASP A 68 -2.41 -3.40 8.62
CA ASP A 68 -3.68 -4.06 8.40
C ASP A 68 -4.20 -3.77 7.00
N LEU A 69 -4.65 -4.82 6.32
CA LEU A 69 -5.17 -4.73 4.96
C LEU A 69 -6.62 -4.26 5.05
N MET A 70 -6.86 -2.99 4.71
CA MET A 70 -8.18 -2.39 4.81
C MET A 70 -9.07 -2.78 3.65
N SER A 71 -8.56 -2.65 2.41
CA SER A 71 -9.34 -2.88 1.20
C SER A 71 -8.47 -3.34 0.03
N VAL A 72 -9.05 -4.17 -0.82
CA VAL A 72 -8.53 -4.50 -2.15
C VAL A 72 -9.68 -4.33 -3.13
N GLU A 73 -9.53 -3.39 -4.06
CA GLU A 73 -10.57 -3.01 -5.02
C GLU A 73 -10.02 -3.11 -6.44
N GLU A 74 -10.84 -3.59 -7.37
CA GLU A 74 -10.53 -3.47 -8.80
C GLU A 74 -10.82 -2.02 -9.23
N VAL A 75 -9.81 -1.36 -9.80
CA VAL A 75 -9.99 -0.08 -10.46
C VAL A 75 -10.46 -0.36 -11.88
N LYS A 76 -11.78 -0.30 -12.07
CA LYS A 76 -12.37 -0.27 -13.41
C LYS A 76 -12.09 1.10 -14.01
N GLU A 77 -11.38 1.12 -15.13
CA GLU A 77 -11.36 2.33 -15.96
C GLU A 77 -12.79 2.55 -16.44
N LYS A 78 -13.35 3.73 -16.14
CA LYS A 78 -14.63 4.12 -16.72
C LYS A 78 -14.42 4.20 -18.22
N SER A 79 -14.85 3.17 -18.95
CA SER A 79 -15.09 3.27 -20.38
C SER A 79 -16.22 4.28 -20.57
N SER A 80 -15.86 5.50 -20.96
CA SER A 80 -16.79 6.47 -21.55
C SER A 80 -17.27 5.99 -22.92
#